data_AF-A0A2G8TJV6-F1
#
_entry.id   AF-A0A2G8TJV6-F1
#
_cell.length_a   1.000
_cell.length_b   1.000
_cell.length_c   1.000
_cell.angle_alpha   90.00
_cell.angle_beta   90.00
_cell.angle_gamma   90.00
#
_symmetry.space_group_name_H-M   'P 1'
#
loop_
_entity.id
_entity.type
_entity.pdbx_description
1 polymer ?
#
loop_
_entity_poly.entity_id
_entity_poly.type
_entity_poly.pdbx_seq_one_letter_code
_entity_poly.pdbx_strand_id
1 'polypeptide(L)'
;MIDRPAKVEFDLSDAQFLLQLAQLESISPRLFDEFSNALEDCAGMPWNDFTDITRPQIFEAAFDGAYVVLRLHFLHGELHVISQLSDDILKLVSITKPLIHV
;
A
#
# COMPACT_ATOMS: atom_id res chain seq x y z
N MET A 1 11.32 6.54 -19.66
CA MET A 1 9.93 6.78 -19.23
C MET A 1 9.43 5.43 -18.77
N ILE A 2 9.07 5.31 -17.50
CA ILE A 2 8.36 4.11 -17.04
C ILE A 2 6.90 4.37 -17.41
N ASP A 3 6.35 3.52 -18.27
CA ASP A 3 4.93 3.56 -18.57
C ASP A 3 4.19 3.17 -17.28
N ARG A 4 3.24 4.02 -16.90
CA ARG A 4 2.40 3.75 -15.73
C ARG A 4 1.39 2.67 -16.10
N PRO A 5 1.02 1.79 -15.15
CA PRO A 5 -0.04 0.81 -15.35
C PRO A 5 -1.34 1.48 -15.80
N ALA A 6 -2.15 0.75 -16.58
CA ALA A 6 -3.50 1.20 -16.91
C ALA A 6 -4.41 1.18 -15.66
N LYS A 7 -4.20 0.20 -14.78
CA LYS A 7 -4.96 -0.02 -13.54
C LYS A 7 -4.03 -0.46 -12.42
N VAL A 8 -4.49 -0.32 -11.20
CA VAL A 8 -3.79 -0.79 -10.01
C VAL A 8 -4.06 -2.27 -9.79
N GLU A 9 -2.99 -3.05 -9.69
CA GLU A 9 -3.02 -4.44 -9.25
C GLU A 9 -1.98 -4.64 -8.14
N PHE A 10 -2.30 -5.46 -7.15
CA PHE A 10 -1.42 -5.73 -6.01
C PHE A 10 -0.96 -7.18 -6.01
N ASP A 11 0.34 -7.40 -5.82
CA ASP A 11 0.91 -8.72 -5.49
C ASP A 11 1.26 -8.78 -4.01
N LEU A 12 0.58 -9.68 -3.29
CA LEU A 12 0.74 -9.94 -1.85
C LEU A 12 1.53 -11.22 -1.55
N SER A 13 2.16 -11.83 -2.56
CA SER A 13 2.84 -13.12 -2.44
C SER A 13 4.17 -13.09 -1.67
N ASP A 14 4.65 -11.90 -1.28
CA ASP A 14 5.91 -11.76 -0.56
C ASP A 14 5.79 -12.29 0.89
N ALA A 15 6.61 -13.29 1.22
CA ALA A 15 6.55 -13.96 2.51
C ALA A 15 6.91 -13.02 3.68
N GLN A 16 7.83 -12.08 3.48
CA GLN A 16 8.20 -11.12 4.52
C GLN A 16 7.05 -10.13 4.74
N PHE A 17 6.43 -9.65 3.66
CA PHE A 17 5.26 -8.80 3.73
C PHE A 17 4.11 -9.49 4.49
N LEU A 18 3.79 -10.74 4.17
CA LEU A 18 2.73 -11.49 4.85
C LEU A 18 2.99 -11.66 6.36
N LEU A 19 4.24 -11.86 6.77
CA LEU A 19 4.60 -11.91 8.19
C LEU A 19 4.39 -10.55 8.87
N GLN A 20 4.72 -9.44 8.21
CA GLN A 20 4.49 -8.10 8.74
C GLN A 20 3.00 -7.76 8.80
N LEU A 21 2.22 -8.24 7.82
CA LEU A 21 0.77 -8.08 7.80
C LEU A 21 0.10 -8.83 8.96
N ALA A 22 0.52 -10.07 9.24
CA ALA A 22 0.04 -10.83 10.40
C ALA A 22 0.45 -10.17 11.75
N GLN A 23 1.62 -9.54 11.81
CA GLN A 23 2.02 -8.74 12.98
C GLN A 23 1.13 -7.51 13.16
N LEU A 24 0.80 -6.81 12.06
CA LEU A 24 -0.11 -5.67 12.09
C LEU A 24 -1.49 -6.09 12.61
N GLU A 25 -2.05 -7.19 12.10
CA GLU A 25 -3.32 -7.75 12.57
C GLU A 25 -3.29 -8.03 14.07
N SER A 26 -2.20 -8.62 14.58
CA SER A 26 -2.05 -8.92 16.01
C SER A 26 -1.92 -7.67 16.88
N ILE A 27 -1.30 -6.59 16.40
CA ILE A 27 -1.04 -5.38 17.18
C ILE A 27 -2.23 -4.42 17.11
N SER A 28 -2.83 -4.26 15.93
CA SER A 28 -3.97 -3.38 15.67
C SER A 28 -4.90 -3.98 14.61
N PRO A 29 -5.87 -4.81 15.01
CA PRO A 29 -6.84 -5.41 14.09
C PRO A 29 -7.60 -4.36 13.28
N ARG A 30 -7.93 -3.21 13.88
CA ARG A 30 -8.64 -2.12 13.20
C ARG A 30 -7.82 -1.50 12.06
N LEU A 31 -6.53 -1.27 12.29
CA LEU A 31 -5.64 -0.71 11.27
C LEU A 31 -5.39 -1.72 10.15
N PHE A 32 -5.33 -3.02 10.50
CA PHE A 32 -5.30 -4.10 9.51
C PHE A 32 -6.58 -4.14 8.64
N ASP A 33 -7.76 -4.02 9.26
CA ASP A 33 -9.04 -3.99 8.52
C ASP A 33 -9.09 -2.76 7.60
N GLU A 34 -8.72 -1.57 8.10
CA GLU A 34 -8.68 -0.34 7.30
C GLU A 34 -7.71 -0.46 6.12
N PHE A 35 -6.54 -1.06 6.33
CA PHE A 35 -5.57 -1.32 5.27
C PHE A 35 -6.08 -2.31 4.23
N SER A 36 -6.69 -3.41 4.67
CA SER A 36 -7.24 -4.44 3.77
C SER A 36 -8.37 -3.88 2.91
N ASN A 37 -9.30 -3.15 3.52
CA ASN A 37 -10.37 -2.46 2.80
C ASN A 37 -9.82 -1.46 1.78
N ALA A 38 -8.77 -0.71 2.15
CA ALA A 38 -8.16 0.24 1.23
C ALA A 38 -7.48 -0.43 0.02
N LEU A 39 -6.84 -1.59 0.21
CA LEU A 39 -6.30 -2.36 -0.91
C LEU A 39 -7.42 -2.87 -1.84
N GLU A 40 -8.53 -3.35 -1.28
CA GLU A 40 -9.69 -3.80 -2.05
C GLU A 40 -10.34 -2.66 -2.82
N ASP A 41 -10.54 -1.50 -2.19
CA ASP A 41 -11.12 -0.31 -2.82
C ASP A 41 -10.27 0.20 -3.97
N CYS A 42 -8.95 0.12 -3.84
CA CYS A 42 -8.00 0.58 -4.87
C CYS A 42 -7.80 -0.44 -6.00
N ALA A 43 -8.05 -1.73 -5.76
CA ALA A 43 -7.79 -2.78 -6.73
C ALA A 43 -8.64 -2.59 -8.00
N GLY A 44 -7.98 -2.53 -9.15
CA GLY A 44 -8.62 -2.32 -10.45
C GLY A 44 -8.98 -0.87 -10.79
N MET A 45 -8.72 0.09 -9.89
CA MET A 45 -8.87 1.51 -10.20
C MET A 45 -7.86 1.98 -11.24
N PRO A 46 -8.18 2.99 -12.08
CA PRO A 46 -7.21 3.62 -12.95
C PRO A 46 -6.02 4.17 -12.15
N TRP A 47 -4.81 3.98 -12.67
CA TRP A 47 -3.59 4.40 -11.96
C TRP A 47 -3.58 5.90 -11.64
N ASN A 48 -4.07 6.74 -12.56
CA ASN A 48 -4.14 8.18 -12.34
C ASN A 48 -5.06 8.54 -11.17
N ASP A 49 -6.19 7.84 -11.05
CA ASP A 49 -7.13 8.04 -9.94
C ASP A 49 -6.47 7.58 -8.63
N PHE A 50 -5.79 6.43 -8.63
CA PHE A 50 -5.06 5.92 -7.47
C PHE A 50 -4.00 6.90 -6.94
N THR A 51 -3.28 7.58 -7.82
CA THR A 51 -2.29 8.59 -7.40
C THR A 51 -2.92 9.90 -6.92
N ASP A 52 -4.18 10.16 -7.26
CA ASP A 52 -4.93 11.35 -6.87
C ASP A 52 -5.91 11.10 -5.71
N ILE A 53 -5.99 9.87 -5.20
CA ILE A 53 -6.91 9.47 -4.11
C ILE A 53 -6.50 10.11 -2.78
N THR A 54 -7.46 10.82 -2.18
CA THR A 54 -7.35 11.39 -0.82
C THR A 54 -7.68 10.41 0.32
N ARG A 55 -8.08 9.16 0.06
CA ARG A 55 -8.34 8.13 1.10
C ARG A 55 -8.19 6.71 0.53
N PRO A 56 -7.23 5.89 0.98
CA PRO A 56 -6.14 6.24 1.92
C PRO A 56 -5.30 7.38 1.33
N GLN A 57 -4.85 8.34 2.15
CA GLN A 57 -4.10 9.50 1.65
C GLN A 57 -2.72 9.05 1.15
N ILE A 58 -2.63 8.61 -0.10
CA ILE A 58 -1.38 8.21 -0.75
C ILE A 58 -0.60 9.49 -1.08
N PHE A 59 0.18 9.98 -0.13
CA PHE A 59 0.81 11.29 -0.26
C PHE A 59 2.06 11.31 -1.15
N GLU A 60 2.76 10.19 -1.34
CA GLU A 60 4.07 10.24 -1.99
C GLU A 60 4.52 8.90 -2.56
N ALA A 61 4.17 8.62 -3.82
CA ALA A 61 4.84 7.61 -4.62
C ALA A 61 6.21 8.14 -5.10
N ALA A 62 7.24 8.05 -4.25
CA ALA A 62 8.61 8.33 -4.67
C ALA A 62 9.09 7.20 -5.58
N PHE A 63 9.11 7.46 -6.89
CA PHE A 63 9.62 6.55 -7.91
C PHE A 63 11.11 6.82 -8.13
N ASP A 64 11.97 5.94 -7.65
CA ASP A 64 13.40 5.93 -8.00
C ASP A 64 13.69 5.10 -9.27
N GLY A 65 12.64 4.51 -9.84
CA GLY A 65 12.68 3.65 -11.02
C GLY A 65 12.49 2.16 -10.71
N ALA A 66 12.58 1.76 -9.45
CA ALA A 66 12.37 0.37 -9.01
C ALA A 66 11.33 0.25 -7.88
N TYR A 67 11.21 1.25 -7.01
CA TYR A 67 10.33 1.20 -5.85
C TYR A 67 9.30 2.31 -5.83
N VAL A 68 8.21 2.05 -5.10
CA VAL A 68 7.11 2.95 -4.80
C VAL A 68 6.88 2.91 -3.31
N VAL A 69 6.87 4.08 -2.66
CA VAL A 69 6.43 4.17 -1.26
C VAL A 69 4.96 4.57 -1.26
N LEU A 70 4.12 3.80 -0.58
CA LEU A 70 2.72 4.13 -0.34
C LEU A 70 2.60 4.57 1.11
N ARG A 71 2.40 5.86 1.36
CA ARG A 71 2.03 6.36 2.68
C ARG A 71 0.52 6.33 2.79
N LEU A 72 0.00 5.70 3.83
CA LEU A 72 -1.44 5.46 3.99
C LEU A 72 -1.84 5.98 5.36
N HIS A 73 -2.64 7.04 5.36
CA HIS A 73 -3.19 7.62 6.58
C HIS A 73 -4.61 7.12 6.79
N PHE A 74 -4.85 6.56 7.96
CA PHE A 74 -6.13 6.03 8.40
C PHE A 74 -6.59 6.70 9.69
N LEU A 75 -7.82 6.42 10.12
CA LEU A 75 -8.33 6.96 11.37
C LEU A 75 -7.53 6.41 12.56
N HIS A 76 -7.16 5.13 12.53
CA HIS A 76 -6.51 4.44 13.64
C HIS A 76 -4.97 4.40 13.53
N GLY A 77 -4.39 5.04 12.53
CA GLY A 77 -2.94 5.09 12.39
C GLY A 77 -2.45 5.39 10.98
N GLU A 78 -1.15 5.24 10.81
CA GLU A 78 -0.45 5.45 9.55
C GLU A 78 0.41 4.23 9.22
N LEU A 79 0.40 3.84 7.96
CA LEU A 79 1.24 2.78 7.40
C LEU A 79 2.06 3.37 6.27
N HIS A 80 3.36 3.09 6.24
CA HIS A 80 4.12 3.24 4.99
C HIS A 80 4.48 1.87 4.45
N VAL A 81 4.01 1.59 3.25
CA VAL A 81 4.24 0.36 2.54
C VAL A 81 5.27 0.62 1.44
N ILE A 82 6.32 -0.19 1.41
CA ILE A 82 7.29 -0.20 0.32
C ILE A 82 6.79 -1.23 -0.69
N SER A 83 6.68 -0.79 -1.93
CA SER A 83 6.20 -1.58 -3.05
C SER A 83 7.20 -1.53 -4.20
N GLN A 84 7.17 -2.53 -5.06
CA GLN A 84 7.92 -2.58 -6.31
C GLN A 84 6.93 -2.66 -7.47
N LEU A 85 7.12 -1.83 -8.50
CA LEU A 85 6.34 -1.95 -9.72
C LEU A 85 7.04 -2.91 -10.69
N SER A 86 6.40 -4.03 -11.01
CA SER A 86 6.89 -5.01 -11.98
C SER A 86 5.74 -5.47 -12.87
N ASP A 87 5.92 -5.41 -14.19
CA ASP A 87 4.91 -5.87 -15.16
C ASP A 87 3.51 -5.30 -14.89
N ASP A 88 3.45 -3.99 -14.62
CA ASP A 88 2.26 -3.24 -14.25
C ASP A 88 1.59 -3.60 -12.91
N ILE A 89 2.22 -4.47 -12.10
CA ILE A 89 1.72 -4.91 -10.80
C ILE A 89 2.54 -4.28 -9.67
N LEU A 90 1.85 -3.74 -8.66
CA LEU A 90 2.45 -3.28 -7.41
C LEU A 90 2.65 -4.45 -6.46
N LYS A 91 3.86 -5.00 -6.43
CA LYS A 91 4.26 -5.97 -5.41
C LYS A 91 4.49 -5.27 -4.08
N LEU A 92 3.75 -5.65 -3.04
CA LEU A 92 3.95 -5.11 -1.69
C LEU A 92 5.08 -5.88 -1.01
N VAL A 93 6.17 -5.19 -0.68
CA VAL A 93 7.42 -5.80 -0.22
C VAL A 93 7.56 -5.68 1.29
N SER A 94 7.22 -4.52 1.86
CA SER A 94 7.36 -4.32 3.30
C SER A 94 6.42 -3.28 3.87
N ILE A 95 6.00 -3.47 5.12
CA ILE A 95 5.35 -2.46 5.96
C ILE A 95 6.42 -1.90 6.90
N THR A 96 6.69 -0.60 6.79
CA THR A 96 7.55 0.10 7.77
C THR A 96 6.81 0.28 9.09
N LYS A 97 7.54 0.61 10.16
CA LYS A 97 7.01 0.67 11.53
C LYS A 97 5.66 1.42 11.57
N PRO A 98 4.53 0.75 11.89
CA PRO A 98 3.22 1.38 11.89
C PRO A 98 3.13 2.42 13.01
N LEU A 99 2.49 3.55 12.73
CA LEU A 99 2.17 4.55 13.74
C LEU A 99 0.70 4.35 14.13
N ILE A 100 0.45 3.89 15.35
CA ILE A 100 -0.90 3.54 15.81
C ILE A 100 -1.42 4.70 16.66
N HIS A 101 -2.59 5.22 16.30
CA HIS A 101 -3.31 6.20 17.10
C HIS A 101 -4.16 5.45 18.13
N VAL A 102 -3.99 5.78 19.41
CA VAL A 102 -4.68 5.16 20.56
C VAL A 102 -5.79 6.07 21.05
#